data_AF-A0A7S3L2J6-F1
#
_entry.id   AF-A0A7S3L2J6-F1
#
_cell.length_a   1.000
_cell.length_b   1.000
_cell.length_c   1.000
_cell.angle_alpha   90.00
_cell.angle_beta   90.00
_cell.angle_gamma   90.00
#
_symmetry.space_group_name_H-M   'P 1'
#
loop_
_entity.id
_entity.type
_entity.pdbx_description
1 polymer ?
#
loop_
_entity_poly.entity_id
_entity_poly.type
_entity_poly.pdbx_seq_one_letter_code
_entity_poly.pdbx_strand_id
1 'polypeptide(L)'
;VKGCYPDFLVLSPRCGVLVLEVKDYHLSTIVETNPKEWNIRVEGNVLRTTHPLEQARRYTYAVLEALRELPAETEGEHSTDLTHVLRWSFGVVLTNISRRDVHNVVIDSTRLICKEDILDRVDSQQFCQSLWDMFPYAQSRVLSTDEIDRIRWALFPEIRVNPTAVVETKVETRRPTTHDYGNSVSLYVLDKEQEVVARNMGRGHRVIHGVAGSGKTLLLIYRALQLAESLLPTEQVLLICYNEPLAVYLSNIL
;
A
#
# COMPACT_ATOMS: atom_id res chain seq x y z
N VAL A 1 -2.85 -3.63 6.35
CA VAL A 1 -4.14 -4.26 5.95
C VAL A 1 -4.58 -5.26 7.02
N LYS A 2 -5.71 -5.04 7.72
CA LYS A 2 -6.23 -5.97 8.76
C LYS A 2 -5.18 -6.46 9.79
N GLY A 3 -4.35 -5.54 10.31
CA GLY A 3 -3.27 -5.87 11.26
C GLY A 3 -2.05 -6.59 10.67
N CYS A 4 -2.05 -6.86 9.36
CA CYS A 4 -0.91 -7.38 8.62
C CYS A 4 -0.17 -6.25 7.89
N TYR A 5 1.16 -6.30 7.95
CA TYR A 5 2.07 -5.31 7.37
C TYR A 5 3.07 -6.04 6.46
N PRO A 6 2.73 -6.26 5.18
CA PRO A 6 3.73 -6.75 4.23
C PRO A 6 4.83 -5.69 4.04
N ASP A 7 6.06 -6.13 3.78
CA ASP A 7 7.17 -5.21 3.53
C ASP A 7 6.93 -4.36 2.28
N PHE A 8 6.45 -4.98 1.21
CA PHE A 8 6.04 -4.27 0.00
C PHE A 8 4.71 -4.77 -0.55
N LEU A 9 3.91 -3.80 -0.99
CA LEU A 9 2.72 -4.01 -1.81
C LEU A 9 2.88 -3.20 -3.09
N VAL A 10 2.96 -3.89 -4.22
CA VAL A 10 3.11 -3.29 -5.54
C VAL A 10 1.77 -3.39 -6.26
N LEU A 11 1.19 -2.25 -6.63
CA LEU A 11 0.01 -2.17 -7.47
C LEU A 11 0.40 -1.70 -8.87
N SER A 12 0.18 -2.55 -9.87
CA SER A 12 0.38 -2.24 -11.29
C SER A 12 -0.96 -2.29 -12.01
N PRO A 13 -1.37 -1.23 -12.74
CA PRO A 13 -2.60 -1.22 -13.54
C PRO A 13 -2.69 -2.38 -14.54
N ARG A 14 -1.53 -2.83 -15.04
CA ARG A 14 -1.42 -3.85 -16.08
C ARG A 14 -1.06 -5.24 -15.54
N CYS A 15 -0.60 -5.37 -14.30
CA CYS A 15 -0.18 -6.66 -13.74
C CYS A 15 -1.00 -7.10 -12.52
N GLY A 16 -1.58 -6.16 -11.78
CA GLY A 16 -2.35 -6.42 -10.56
C GLY A 16 -1.56 -6.11 -9.29
N VAL A 17 -1.88 -6.81 -8.19
CA VAL A 17 -1.23 -6.65 -6.88
C VAL A 17 -0.18 -7.73 -6.64
N LEU A 18 1.04 -7.31 -6.31
CA LEU A 18 2.11 -8.20 -5.86
C LEU A 18 2.47 -7.86 -4.42
N VAL A 19 2.41 -8.86 -3.55
CA VAL A 19 2.87 -8.74 -2.15
C VAL A 19 4.24 -9.37 -2.02
N LEU A 20 5.20 -8.64 -1.46
CA LEU A 20 6.55 -9.15 -1.24
C LEU A 20 6.89 -9.14 0.25
N GLU A 21 7.46 -10.26 0.69
CA GLU A 21 8.13 -10.38 1.98
C GLU A 21 9.64 -10.31 1.77
N VAL A 22 10.33 -9.49 2.55
CA VAL A 22 11.77 -9.29 2.46
C VAL A 22 12.46 -9.90 3.67
N LYS A 23 13.43 -10.79 3.43
CA LYS A 23 14.28 -11.34 4.49
C LYS A 23 15.74 -11.06 4.18
N ASP A 24 16.46 -10.71 5.24
CA ASP A 24 17.91 -10.44 5.23
C ASP A 24 18.75 -11.63 5.66
N TYR A 25 18.16 -12.83 5.68
CA TYR A 25 18.82 -14.04 6.11
C TYR A 25 20.09 -14.32 5.29
N HIS A 26 21.16 -14.70 5.99
CA HIS A 26 22.34 -15.27 5.36
C HIS A 26 22.25 -16.79 5.34
N LEU A 27 22.79 -17.44 4.31
CA LEU A 27 22.80 -18.90 4.24
C LEU A 27 23.45 -19.54 5.48
N SER A 28 24.50 -18.92 6.03
CA SER A 28 25.17 -19.36 7.27
C SER A 28 24.29 -19.33 8.52
N THR A 29 23.24 -18.50 8.52
CA THR A 29 22.29 -18.38 9.63
C THR A 29 21.14 -19.38 9.52
N ILE A 30 20.88 -19.92 8.32
CA ILE A 30 19.84 -20.90 8.10
C ILE A 30 20.30 -22.25 8.65
N VAL A 31 19.60 -22.77 9.65
CA VAL A 31 19.86 -24.08 10.24
C VAL A 31 19.10 -25.16 9.49
N GLU A 32 17.83 -24.90 9.19
CA GLU A 32 16.93 -25.82 8.51
C GLU A 32 15.79 -25.05 7.84
N THR A 33 15.33 -25.53 6.70
CA THR A 33 14.13 -25.01 6.02
C THR A 33 13.24 -26.16 5.60
N ASN A 34 11.94 -26.01 5.80
CA ASN A 34 10.93 -26.91 5.25
C ASN A 34 9.74 -26.07 4.71
N PRO A 35 8.78 -26.66 3.99
CA PRO A 35 7.68 -25.90 3.38
C PRO A 35 6.80 -25.08 4.34
N LYS A 36 6.88 -25.30 5.65
CA LYS A 36 6.08 -24.59 6.67
C LYS A 36 6.85 -23.51 7.40
N GLU A 37 8.15 -23.74 7.64
CA GLU A 37 8.95 -22.89 8.52
C GLU A 37 10.44 -22.97 8.22
N TRP A 38 11.14 -21.92 8.64
CA TRP A 38 12.57 -21.79 8.57
C TRP A 38 13.13 -21.61 9.99
N ASN A 39 14.14 -22.40 10.32
CA ASN A 39 14.89 -22.32 11.58
C ASN A 39 16.15 -21.49 11.33
N ILE A 40 16.20 -20.30 11.94
CA ILE A 40 17.25 -19.30 11.72
C ILE A 40 18.04 -19.10 13.00
N ARG A 41 19.37 -19.07 12.91
CA ARG A 41 20.26 -18.76 14.02
C ARG A 41 20.39 -17.25 14.19
N VAL A 42 19.97 -16.73 15.34
CA VAL A 42 20.05 -15.32 15.74
C VAL A 42 20.70 -15.26 17.12
N GLU A 43 21.83 -14.56 17.24
CA GLU A 43 22.56 -14.37 18.51
C GLU A 43 22.84 -15.68 19.26
N GLY A 44 23.14 -16.76 18.52
CA GLY A 44 23.41 -18.09 19.08
C GLY A 44 22.18 -18.95 19.37
N ASN A 45 20.97 -18.37 19.35
CA ASN A 45 19.72 -19.09 19.52
C ASN A 45 19.12 -19.50 18.17
N VAL A 46 18.38 -20.62 18.13
CA VAL A 46 17.63 -21.03 16.94
C VAL A 46 16.19 -20.54 17.07
N LEU A 47 15.82 -19.59 16.22
CA LEU A 47 14.47 -19.05 16.12
C LEU A 47 13.71 -19.77 15.01
N ARG A 48 12.53 -20.28 15.35
CA ARG A 48 11.59 -20.86 14.39
C ARG A 48 10.71 -19.75 13.83
N THR A 49 10.74 -19.57 12.52
CA THR A 49 9.98 -18.53 11.81
C THR A 49 9.07 -19.17 10.77
N THR A 50 7.88 -18.61 10.53
CA THR A 50 7.02 -19.05 9.43
C THR A 50 7.77 -18.93 8.10
N HIS A 51 7.54 -19.86 7.19
CA HIS A 51 8.11 -19.82 5.86
C HIS A 51 7.84 -18.46 5.19
N PRO A 52 8.85 -17.73 4.67
CA PRO A 52 8.66 -16.38 4.12
C PRO A 52 7.59 -16.31 3.01
N LEU A 53 7.59 -17.29 2.11
CA LEU A 53 6.57 -17.39 1.06
C LEU A 53 5.14 -17.62 1.62
N GLU A 54 5.01 -18.33 2.74
CA GLU A 54 3.71 -18.51 3.42
C GLU A 54 3.27 -17.20 4.10
N GLN A 55 4.21 -16.43 4.68
CA GLN A 55 3.93 -15.10 5.22
C GLN A 55 3.40 -14.17 4.12
N ALA A 56 4.10 -14.10 2.98
CA ALA A 56 3.68 -13.32 1.82
C ALA A 56 2.29 -13.74 1.32
N ARG A 57 2.05 -15.06 1.21
CA ARG A 57 0.74 -15.60 0.81
C ARG A 57 -0.39 -15.20 1.77
N ARG A 58 -0.14 -15.28 3.08
CA ARG A 58 -1.11 -14.87 4.10
C ARG A 58 -1.45 -13.38 3.96
N TYR A 59 -0.45 -12.53 3.73
CA TYR A 59 -0.66 -11.11 3.50
C TYR A 59 -1.48 -10.84 2.23
N THR A 60 -1.24 -11.59 1.16
CA THR A 60 -2.08 -11.51 -0.05
C THR A 60 -3.54 -11.86 0.24
N TYR A 61 -3.81 -12.89 1.04
CA TYR A 61 -5.20 -13.21 1.40
C TYR A 61 -5.86 -12.10 2.22
N ALA A 62 -5.13 -11.46 3.15
CA ALA A 62 -5.64 -10.30 3.89
C ALA A 62 -5.96 -9.11 2.96
N VAL A 63 -5.13 -8.88 1.94
CA VAL A 63 -5.36 -7.90 0.87
C VAL A 63 -6.64 -8.22 0.10
N LEU A 64 -6.81 -9.46 -0.35
CA LEU A 64 -8.01 -9.86 -1.10
C LEU A 64 -9.29 -9.78 -0.25
N GLU A 65 -9.20 -10.12 1.03
CA GLU A 65 -10.30 -10.00 1.97
C GLU A 65 -10.72 -8.54 2.17
N ALA A 66 -9.76 -7.62 2.31
CA ALA A 66 -10.03 -6.19 2.39
C ALA A 66 -10.69 -5.64 1.12
N LEU A 67 -10.35 -6.20 -0.05
CA LEU A 67 -10.97 -5.81 -1.33
C LEU A 67 -12.39 -6.35 -1.49
N ARG A 68 -12.70 -7.53 -0.93
CA ARG A 68 -14.07 -8.10 -0.93
C ARG A 68 -15.04 -7.32 -0.07
N GLU A 69 -14.54 -6.65 0.96
CA GLU A 69 -15.33 -5.82 1.88
C GLU A 69 -15.57 -4.40 1.34
N LEU A 70 -15.15 -4.10 0.10
CA LEU A 70 -15.42 -2.81 -0.53
C LEU A 70 -16.94 -2.60 -0.69
N PRO A 71 -17.46 -1.42 -0.31
CA PRO A 71 -18.86 -1.08 -0.56
C PRO A 71 -19.17 -1.08 -2.07
N ALA A 72 -20.41 -1.40 -2.43
CA ALA A 72 -20.89 -1.36 -3.81
C ALA A 72 -20.79 0.05 -4.40
N GLU A 73 -20.64 0.12 -5.73
CA GLU A 73 -20.49 1.40 -6.44
C GLU A 73 -21.81 2.19 -6.48
N THR A 74 -22.96 1.50 -6.52
CA THR A 74 -24.29 2.12 -6.46
C THR A 74 -25.27 1.32 -5.59
N GLU A 75 -26.29 2.01 -5.06
CA GLU A 75 -27.41 1.34 -4.37
C GLU A 75 -28.16 0.41 -5.33
N GLY A 76 -28.22 -0.88 -4.99
CA GLY A 76 -28.90 -1.91 -5.79
C GLY A 76 -27.98 -2.72 -6.70
N GLU A 77 -26.73 -2.30 -6.91
CA GLU A 77 -25.70 -3.12 -7.53
C GLU A 77 -25.06 -4.06 -6.50
N HIS A 78 -24.67 -5.26 -6.96
CA HIS A 78 -23.85 -6.14 -6.13
C HIS A 78 -22.47 -5.51 -5.97
N SER A 79 -21.85 -5.66 -4.79
CA SER A 79 -20.46 -5.21 -4.60
C SER A 79 -19.60 -5.74 -5.74
N THR A 80 -18.97 -4.86 -6.52
CA THR A 80 -18.03 -5.29 -7.55
C THR A 80 -16.86 -5.93 -6.83
N ASP A 81 -16.88 -7.26 -6.71
CA ASP A 81 -15.78 -8.02 -6.13
C ASP A 81 -14.59 -7.90 -7.08
N LEU A 82 -13.74 -6.93 -6.80
CA LEU A 82 -12.54 -6.64 -7.57
C LEU A 82 -11.58 -7.84 -7.58
N THR A 83 -11.74 -8.82 -6.69
CA THR A 83 -10.88 -10.01 -6.66
C THR A 83 -11.05 -10.93 -7.88
N HIS A 84 -12.16 -10.81 -8.63
CA HIS A 84 -12.35 -11.53 -9.90
C HIS A 84 -11.63 -10.89 -11.09
N VAL A 85 -11.36 -9.59 -11.01
CA VAL A 85 -10.72 -8.81 -12.08
C VAL A 85 -9.23 -8.60 -11.78
N LEU A 86 -8.91 -8.45 -10.50
CA LEU A 86 -7.58 -8.14 -10.02
C LEU A 86 -6.70 -9.39 -10.06
N ARG A 87 -5.66 -9.33 -10.87
CA ARG A 87 -4.53 -10.26 -10.73
C ARG A 87 -3.84 -10.04 -9.41
N TRP A 88 -3.45 -11.13 -8.77
CA TRP A 88 -2.67 -11.07 -7.55
C TRP A 88 -1.58 -12.14 -7.56
N SER A 89 -0.46 -11.81 -6.94
CA SER A 89 0.61 -12.76 -6.68
C SER A 89 1.34 -12.37 -5.39
N PHE A 90 2.27 -13.23 -5.00
CA PHE A 90 3.15 -13.03 -3.88
C PHE A 90 4.52 -13.62 -4.17
N GLY A 91 5.53 -13.01 -3.54
CA GLY A 91 6.92 -13.43 -3.67
C GLY A 91 7.75 -13.08 -2.45
N VAL A 92 9.00 -13.50 -2.50
CA VAL A 92 9.98 -13.27 -1.45
C VAL A 92 11.21 -12.61 -2.05
N VAL A 93 11.80 -11.67 -1.31
CA VAL A 93 13.10 -11.08 -1.60
C VAL A 93 14.08 -11.56 -0.55
N LEU A 94 15.15 -12.24 -0.96
CA LEU A 94 16.25 -12.65 -0.08
C LEU A 94 17.46 -11.77 -0.37
N THR A 95 17.69 -10.75 0.46
CA THR A 95 18.69 -9.70 0.16
C THR A 95 20.13 -10.20 0.29
N ASN A 96 20.34 -11.29 1.02
CA ASN A 96 21.66 -11.83 1.35
C ASN A 96 21.93 -13.25 0.81
N ILE A 97 21.00 -13.82 0.03
CA ILE A 97 21.14 -15.15 -0.57
C ILE A 97 21.27 -15.01 -2.09
N SER A 98 22.29 -15.66 -2.64
CA SER A 98 22.60 -15.62 -4.07
C SER A 98 21.72 -16.62 -4.84
N ARG A 99 21.40 -16.33 -6.11
CA ARG A 99 20.57 -17.24 -6.94
C ARG A 99 21.15 -18.66 -7.02
N ARG A 100 22.48 -18.76 -7.07
CA ARG A 100 23.19 -20.05 -7.09
C ARG A 100 22.98 -20.87 -5.82
N ASP A 101 22.69 -20.22 -4.69
CA ASP A 101 22.59 -20.86 -3.37
C ASP A 101 21.14 -21.21 -3.00
N VAL A 102 20.16 -20.86 -3.85
CA VAL A 102 18.73 -21.09 -3.62
C VAL A 102 18.38 -22.57 -3.46
N HIS A 103 19.12 -23.47 -4.11
CA HIS A 103 18.90 -24.91 -3.99
C HIS A 103 19.14 -25.44 -2.56
N ASN A 104 19.81 -24.67 -1.70
CA ASN A 104 20.03 -25.00 -0.30
C ASN A 104 18.85 -24.63 0.62
N VAL A 105 17.82 -23.98 0.08
CA VAL A 105 16.62 -23.59 0.83
C VAL A 105 15.37 -24.08 0.12
N VAL A 106 14.37 -24.50 0.89
CA VAL A 106 13.08 -24.92 0.34
C VAL A 106 12.26 -23.67 0.03
N ILE A 107 12.17 -23.28 -1.24
CA ILE A 107 11.33 -22.16 -1.72
C ILE A 107 11.08 -22.26 -3.23
N ASP A 108 9.93 -21.77 -3.69
CA ASP A 108 9.61 -21.69 -5.14
C ASP A 108 10.46 -20.60 -5.82
N SER A 109 11.35 -21.02 -6.73
CA SER A 109 12.27 -20.12 -7.44
C SER A 109 11.58 -19.18 -8.42
N THR A 110 10.33 -19.45 -8.82
CA THR A 110 9.53 -18.57 -9.68
C THR A 110 8.94 -17.38 -8.92
N ARG A 111 8.96 -17.44 -7.58
CA ARG A 111 8.43 -16.41 -6.68
C ARG A 111 9.52 -15.74 -5.84
N LEU A 112 10.73 -15.73 -6.37
CA LEU A 112 11.92 -15.37 -5.61
C LEU A 112 12.78 -14.35 -6.35
N ILE A 113 13.12 -13.28 -5.63
CA ILE A 113 14.18 -12.32 -5.97
C ILE A 113 15.35 -12.57 -5.02
N CYS A 114 16.54 -12.71 -5.58
CA CYS A 114 17.78 -12.97 -4.84
C CYS A 114 18.65 -11.72 -4.78
N LYS A 115 19.76 -11.82 -4.05
CA LYS A 115 20.72 -10.73 -3.86
C LYS A 115 21.14 -10.06 -5.16
N GLU A 116 21.43 -10.83 -6.20
CA GLU A 116 21.93 -10.28 -7.47
C GLU A 116 20.88 -9.47 -8.23
N ASP A 117 19.59 -9.74 -8.00
CA ASP A 117 18.47 -9.14 -8.69
C ASP A 117 18.15 -7.72 -8.17
N ILE A 118 18.71 -7.32 -7.03
CA ILE A 118 18.45 -6.02 -6.36
C ILE A 118 19.66 -5.10 -6.27
N LEU A 119 20.77 -5.45 -6.93
CA LEU A 119 21.98 -4.62 -6.94
C LEU A 119 21.77 -3.36 -7.79
N ASP A 120 22.42 -2.24 -7.44
CA ASP A 120 22.31 -0.96 -8.17
C ASP A 120 22.66 -1.05 -9.67
N ARG A 121 23.42 -2.07 -10.06
CA ARG A 121 23.80 -2.35 -11.46
C ARG A 121 22.70 -3.01 -12.29
N VAL A 122 21.63 -3.49 -11.65
CA VAL A 122 20.53 -4.17 -12.33
C VAL A 122 19.68 -3.14 -13.03
N ASP A 123 19.39 -3.40 -14.30
CA ASP A 123 18.53 -2.53 -15.07
C ASP A 123 17.09 -2.54 -14.52
N SER A 124 16.46 -1.36 -14.47
CA SER A 124 15.12 -1.20 -13.92
C SER A 124 14.05 -2.02 -14.65
N GLN A 125 14.17 -2.18 -15.98
CA GLN A 125 13.24 -2.98 -16.77
C GLN A 125 13.44 -4.46 -16.48
N GLN A 126 14.69 -4.92 -16.34
CA GLN A 126 14.98 -6.30 -15.93
C GLN A 126 14.41 -6.59 -14.54
N PHE A 127 14.58 -5.70 -13.58
CA PHE A 127 14.01 -5.85 -12.24
C PHE A 127 12.48 -5.90 -12.27
N CYS A 128 11.85 -5.01 -13.03
CA CYS A 128 10.40 -5.03 -13.24
C CYS A 128 9.93 -6.36 -13.84
N GLN A 129 10.67 -6.88 -14.83
CA GLN A 129 10.33 -8.17 -15.44
C GLN A 129 10.38 -9.31 -14.42
N SER A 130 11.39 -9.35 -13.55
CA SER A 130 11.47 -10.34 -12.47
C SER A 130 10.28 -10.29 -11.51
N LEU A 131 9.73 -9.10 -11.24
CA LEU A 131 8.50 -8.96 -10.46
C LEU A 131 7.28 -9.49 -11.21
N TRP A 132 7.19 -9.22 -12.51
CA TRP A 132 6.05 -9.62 -13.34
C TRP A 132 6.04 -11.11 -13.67
N ASP A 133 7.20 -11.74 -13.76
CA ASP A 133 7.36 -13.18 -13.97
C ASP A 133 6.81 -14.01 -12.78
N MET A 134 6.58 -13.38 -11.62
CA MET A 134 5.93 -14.03 -10.47
C MET A 134 4.42 -14.23 -10.66
N PHE A 135 3.81 -13.64 -11.70
CA PHE A 135 2.38 -13.80 -11.97
C PHE A 135 2.14 -15.04 -12.84
N PRO A 136 1.31 -16.00 -12.39
CA PRO A 136 1.16 -17.29 -13.08
C PRO A 136 0.42 -17.22 -14.42
N TYR A 137 -0.25 -16.10 -14.77
CA TYR A 137 -1.04 -15.97 -15.99
C TYR A 137 -0.91 -14.58 -16.65
N ALA A 138 -0.81 -14.59 -17.99
CA ALA A 138 -0.58 -13.40 -18.80
C ALA A 138 -1.83 -12.51 -19.00
N GLN A 139 -3.04 -13.02 -18.77
CA GLN A 139 -4.28 -12.28 -19.03
C GLN A 139 -4.80 -11.56 -17.77
N SER A 140 -4.83 -10.23 -17.82
CA SER A 140 -5.96 -9.47 -17.28
C SER A 140 -6.18 -8.24 -18.13
N ARG A 141 -7.39 -7.69 -18.03
CA ARG A 141 -7.65 -6.33 -18.48
C ARG A 141 -6.83 -5.34 -17.63
N VAL A 142 -6.57 -4.19 -18.22
CA VAL A 142 -6.00 -3.05 -17.50
C VAL A 142 -7.05 -2.54 -16.52
N LEU A 143 -6.65 -2.25 -15.29
CA LEU A 143 -7.52 -1.64 -14.28
C LEU A 143 -7.84 -0.20 -14.69
N SER A 144 -9.09 0.22 -14.50
CA SER A 144 -9.48 1.63 -14.65
C SER A 144 -8.90 2.46 -13.51
N THR A 145 -8.88 3.79 -13.68
CA THR A 145 -8.50 4.72 -12.62
C THR A 145 -9.37 4.55 -11.38
N ASP A 146 -10.68 4.39 -11.57
CA ASP A 146 -11.67 4.20 -10.51
C ASP A 146 -11.38 2.94 -9.69
N GLU A 147 -11.05 1.83 -10.36
CA GLU A 147 -10.69 0.58 -9.67
C GLU A 147 -9.37 0.71 -8.91
N ILE A 148 -8.39 1.40 -9.50
CA ILE A 148 -7.12 1.69 -8.83
C ILE A 148 -7.37 2.52 -7.57
N ASP A 149 -8.23 3.53 -7.65
CA ASP A 149 -8.57 4.37 -6.50
C ASP A 149 -9.35 3.60 -5.44
N ARG A 150 -10.27 2.70 -5.82
CA ARG A 150 -10.96 1.79 -4.88
C ARG A 150 -10.00 0.81 -4.20
N ILE A 151 -9.07 0.22 -4.95
CA ILE A 151 -8.03 -0.66 -4.40
C ILE A 151 -7.13 0.13 -3.45
N ARG A 152 -6.68 1.31 -3.87
CA ARG A 152 -5.87 2.21 -3.03
C ARG A 152 -6.61 2.56 -1.75
N TRP A 153 -7.88 2.91 -1.84
CA TRP A 153 -8.74 3.18 -0.69
C TRP A 153 -8.81 1.97 0.25
N ALA A 154 -9.06 0.76 -0.25
CA ALA A 154 -9.12 -0.45 0.59
C ALA A 154 -7.80 -0.75 1.32
N LEU A 155 -6.67 -0.65 0.61
CA LEU A 155 -5.38 -1.15 1.08
C LEU A 155 -4.60 -0.16 1.94
N PHE A 156 -4.81 1.14 1.71
CA PHE A 156 -4.10 2.21 2.38
C PHE A 156 -5.14 3.07 3.12
N PRO A 157 -5.55 2.69 4.34
CA PRO A 157 -6.44 3.51 5.13
C PRO A 157 -5.86 4.90 5.40
N GLU A 158 -4.54 5.03 5.42
CA GLU A 158 -3.85 6.30 5.70
C GLU A 158 -4.16 7.35 4.64
N ILE A 159 -4.32 6.97 3.36
CA ILE A 159 -4.59 7.93 2.26
C ILE A 159 -6.07 8.29 2.13
N ARG A 160 -6.95 7.73 2.98
CA ARG A 160 -8.37 8.07 3.01
C ARG A 160 -8.54 9.43 3.66
N VAL A 161 -9.34 10.29 3.05
CA VAL A 161 -9.90 11.45 3.75
C VAL A 161 -11.41 11.23 3.87
N ASN A 162 -11.90 11.06 5.09
CA ASN A 162 -13.32 10.82 5.35
C ASN A 162 -14.07 12.15 5.34
N PRO A 163 -14.99 12.38 4.40
CA PRO A 163 -15.63 13.67 4.21
C PRO A 163 -17.04 13.65 4.82
N THR A 164 -17.21 13.07 5.99
CA THR A 164 -18.52 12.75 6.57
C THR A 164 -19.25 14.00 7.08
N ALA A 165 -19.31 15.08 6.29
CA ALA A 165 -20.29 16.16 6.30
C ALA A 165 -19.91 17.24 5.25
N VAL A 166 -19.84 16.91 3.96
CA VAL A 166 -19.72 17.94 2.92
C VAL A 166 -21.12 18.45 2.56
N VAL A 167 -21.54 19.51 3.25
CA VAL A 167 -22.55 20.41 2.67
C VAL A 167 -21.94 21.05 1.44
N GLU A 168 -22.57 20.86 0.29
CA GLU A 168 -22.16 21.39 -1.01
C GLU A 168 -21.95 22.92 -0.95
N THR A 169 -20.74 23.36 -0.65
CA THR A 169 -20.30 24.72 -0.91
C THR A 169 -19.52 24.71 -2.21
N LYS A 170 -20.13 25.24 -3.27
CA LYS A 170 -19.53 25.46 -4.59
C LYS A 170 -18.29 26.35 -4.45
N VAL A 171 -17.13 25.74 -4.23
CA VAL A 171 -15.83 26.37 -4.50
C VAL A 171 -15.21 25.60 -5.66
N GLU A 172 -15.18 26.25 -6.82
CA GLU A 172 -14.53 25.78 -8.03
C GLU A 172 -13.00 25.75 -7.83
N THR A 173 -12.52 24.72 -7.14
CA THR A 173 -11.12 24.31 -7.19
C THR A 173 -11.08 22.91 -7.74
N ARG A 174 -10.29 22.69 -8.80
CA ARG A 174 -10.04 21.39 -9.44
C ARG A 174 -10.04 20.29 -8.37
N ARG A 175 -11.08 19.47 -8.41
CA ARG A 175 -11.32 18.41 -7.43
C ARG A 175 -10.18 17.39 -7.56
N PRO A 176 -9.66 16.81 -6.45
CA PRO A 176 -9.04 15.48 -6.51
C PRO A 176 -10.03 14.51 -7.17
N THR A 177 -9.63 13.31 -7.59
CA THR A 177 -10.52 12.35 -8.28
C THR A 177 -11.72 11.97 -7.40
N THR A 178 -12.77 12.81 -7.42
CA THR A 178 -14.03 12.58 -6.75
C THR A 178 -14.78 11.59 -7.60
N HIS A 179 -14.70 10.32 -7.22
CA HIS A 179 -15.60 9.31 -7.73
C HIS A 179 -16.91 9.48 -6.96
N ASP A 180 -17.90 10.03 -7.64
CA ASP A 180 -19.22 10.36 -7.10
C ASP A 180 -20.02 9.05 -6.97
N TYR A 181 -19.65 8.23 -6.00
CA TYR A 181 -20.43 7.05 -5.61
C TYR A 181 -21.70 7.55 -4.92
N GLY A 182 -22.86 7.34 -5.55
CA GLY A 182 -24.14 7.83 -5.05
C GLY A 182 -24.37 7.43 -3.58
N ASN A 183 -24.59 8.42 -2.71
CA ASN A 183 -24.96 8.38 -1.29
C ASN A 183 -24.38 7.18 -0.50
N SER A 184 -23.36 7.27 0.36
CA SER A 184 -23.09 8.28 1.40
C SER A 184 -21.62 8.25 1.85
N VAL A 185 -20.68 7.91 0.95
CA VAL A 185 -19.24 7.93 1.26
C VAL A 185 -18.49 8.45 0.03
N SER A 186 -18.24 9.76 -0.02
CA SER A 186 -17.31 10.28 -1.03
C SER A 186 -15.90 9.77 -0.71
N LEU A 187 -15.26 9.03 -1.62
CA LEU A 187 -13.90 8.53 -1.44
C LEU A 187 -12.91 9.62 -1.84
N TYR A 188 -12.20 10.20 -0.88
CA TYR A 188 -11.08 11.08 -1.17
C TYR A 188 -9.79 10.29 -1.05
N VAL A 189 -9.10 10.12 -2.18
CA VAL A 189 -7.81 9.43 -2.31
C VAL A 189 -6.78 10.45 -2.79
N LEU A 190 -5.62 10.51 -2.13
CA LEU A 190 -4.50 11.35 -2.59
C LEU A 190 -4.01 10.87 -3.96
N ASP A 191 -3.67 11.81 -4.86
CA ASP A 191 -2.98 11.45 -6.09
C ASP A 191 -1.56 10.93 -5.81
N LYS A 192 -0.88 10.40 -6.82
CA LYS A 192 0.45 9.79 -6.67
C LYS A 192 1.51 10.79 -6.19
N GLU A 193 1.49 12.03 -6.67
CA GLU A 193 2.47 13.05 -6.26
C GLU A 193 2.23 13.47 -4.80
N GLN A 194 0.96 13.67 -4.45
CA GLN A 194 0.53 13.97 -3.10
C GLN A 194 0.91 12.84 -2.15
N GLU A 195 0.64 11.58 -2.48
CA GLU A 195 1.01 10.41 -1.67
C GLU A 195 2.52 10.34 -1.40
N VAL A 196 3.35 10.59 -2.42
CA VAL A 196 4.82 10.64 -2.27
C VAL A 196 5.23 11.75 -1.30
N VAL A 197 4.66 12.95 -1.44
CA VAL A 197 4.91 14.06 -0.49
C VAL A 197 4.43 13.67 0.91
N ALA A 198 3.27 13.04 1.02
CA ALA A 198 2.66 12.63 2.27
C ALA A 198 3.51 11.62 3.05
N ARG A 199 4.00 10.58 2.36
CA ARG A 199 4.85 9.53 2.95
C ARG A 199 6.24 10.03 3.32
N ASN A 200 6.81 10.96 2.54
CA ASN A 200 8.16 11.46 2.75
C ASN A 200 8.25 12.72 3.63
N MET A 201 7.14 13.20 4.19
CA MET A 201 7.14 14.43 5.01
C MET A 201 8.03 14.32 6.26
N GLY A 202 8.21 13.12 6.83
CA GLY A 202 9.11 12.88 7.97
C GLY A 202 8.75 13.69 9.22
N ARG A 203 9.71 14.00 10.10
CA ARG A 203 9.53 14.89 11.26
C ARG A 203 9.97 16.33 10.94
N GLY A 204 9.51 17.30 11.75
CA GLY A 204 9.92 18.71 11.66
C GLY A 204 9.04 19.58 10.76
N HIS A 205 9.50 20.81 10.52
CA HIS A 205 8.75 21.82 9.76
C HIS A 205 8.89 21.60 8.25
N ARG A 206 7.77 21.69 7.55
CA ARG A 206 7.70 21.55 6.09
C ARG A 206 6.87 22.68 5.50
N VAL A 207 7.31 23.16 4.33
CA VAL A 207 6.57 24.13 3.52
C VAL A 207 6.23 23.46 2.20
N ILE A 208 4.95 23.42 1.86
CA ILE A 208 4.46 22.81 0.61
C ILE A 208 3.99 23.94 -0.30
N HIS A 209 4.66 24.10 -1.44
CA HIS A 209 4.26 25.03 -2.49
C HIS A 209 3.40 24.33 -3.54
N GLY A 210 2.47 25.06 -4.14
CA GLY A 210 1.66 24.54 -5.24
C GLY A 210 0.66 25.58 -5.75
N VAL A 211 0.24 25.45 -7.00
CA VAL A 211 -0.77 26.32 -7.63
C VAL A 211 -2.16 26.14 -6.99
N ALA A 212 -3.08 27.07 -7.20
CA ALA A 212 -4.46 26.91 -6.73
C ALA A 212 -5.07 25.59 -7.27
N GLY A 213 -5.78 24.85 -6.42
CA GLY A 213 -6.33 23.54 -6.76
C GLY A 213 -5.35 22.35 -6.71
N SER A 214 -4.09 22.54 -6.30
CA SER A 214 -3.10 21.44 -6.19
C SER A 214 -3.32 20.48 -5.00
N GLY A 215 -4.47 20.55 -4.32
CA GLY A 215 -4.79 19.69 -3.17
C GLY A 215 -3.96 19.91 -1.89
N LYS A 216 -3.36 21.10 -1.70
CA LYS A 216 -2.62 21.45 -0.46
C LYS A 216 -3.43 21.24 0.81
N THR A 217 -4.73 21.56 0.78
CA THR A 217 -5.64 21.37 1.91
C THR A 217 -5.76 19.89 2.27
N LEU A 218 -5.82 19.00 1.27
CA LEU A 218 -5.92 17.56 1.46
C LEU A 218 -4.64 16.99 2.08
N LEU A 219 -3.47 17.45 1.60
CA LEU A 219 -2.17 17.11 2.19
C LEU A 219 -2.05 17.59 3.65
N LEU A 220 -2.58 18.77 3.97
CA LEU A 220 -2.60 19.31 5.32
C LEU A 220 -3.48 18.46 6.26
N ILE A 221 -4.69 18.09 5.81
CA ILE A 221 -5.60 17.19 6.56
C ILE A 221 -4.92 15.84 6.82
N TYR A 222 -4.37 15.21 5.78
CA TYR A 222 -3.63 13.96 5.91
C TYR A 222 -2.49 14.06 6.93
N ARG A 223 -1.72 15.15 6.87
CA ARG A 223 -0.62 15.38 7.81
C ARG A 223 -1.12 15.56 9.24
N ALA A 224 -2.25 16.23 9.43
CA ALA A 224 -2.87 16.39 10.74
C ALA A 224 -3.28 15.04 11.34
N LEU A 225 -3.92 14.17 10.54
CA LEU A 225 -4.31 12.82 10.95
C LEU A 225 -3.10 11.97 11.33
N GLN A 226 -2.05 11.95 10.50
CA GLN A 226 -0.81 11.26 10.81
C GLN A 226 -0.17 11.75 12.11
N LEU A 227 -0.13 13.07 12.33
CA LEU A 227 0.42 13.62 13.55
C LEU A 227 -0.40 13.13 14.75
N ALA A 228 -1.73 13.21 14.67
CA ALA A 228 -2.65 12.79 15.72
C ALA A 228 -2.46 11.32 16.14
N GLU A 229 -2.19 10.40 15.21
CA GLU A 229 -1.89 8.99 15.53
C GLU A 229 -0.63 8.81 16.39
N SER A 230 0.30 9.76 16.30
CA SER A 230 1.59 9.72 17.01
C SER A 230 1.65 10.58 18.28
N LEU A 231 0.57 11.32 18.59
CA LEU A 231 0.50 12.22 19.73
C LEU A 231 0.19 11.48 21.04
N LEU A 232 0.68 12.02 22.15
CA LEU A 232 0.21 11.61 23.47
C LEU A 232 -1.23 12.11 23.70
N PRO A 233 -2.02 11.47 24.59
CA PRO A 233 -3.41 11.88 24.86
C PRO A 233 -3.59 13.34 25.31
N THR A 234 -2.52 13.99 25.77
CA THR A 234 -2.51 15.38 26.23
C THR A 234 -2.14 16.38 25.13
N GLU A 235 -1.70 15.91 23.97
CA GLU A 235 -1.25 16.75 22.86
C GLU A 235 -2.38 16.91 21.84
N GLN A 236 -2.42 18.05 21.16
CA GLN A 236 -3.44 18.37 20.16
C GLN A 236 -2.79 18.94 18.90
N VAL A 237 -3.38 18.63 17.74
CA VAL A 237 -3.00 19.25 16.46
C VAL A 237 -3.84 20.51 16.26
N LEU A 238 -3.19 21.66 16.18
CA LEU A 238 -3.83 22.93 15.80
C LEU A 238 -3.68 23.17 14.30
N LEU A 239 -4.81 23.27 13.59
CA LEU A 239 -4.85 23.71 12.20
C LEU A 239 -5.31 25.16 12.10
N ILE A 240 -4.52 25.99 11.45
CA ILE A 240 -4.82 27.40 11.23
C ILE A 240 -5.06 27.60 9.73
N CYS A 241 -6.15 28.28 9.40
CA CYS A 241 -6.50 28.61 8.03
C CYS A 241 -6.92 30.08 7.92
N TYR A 242 -7.01 30.59 6.70
CA TYR A 242 -7.13 32.04 6.45
C TYR A 242 -8.56 32.58 6.57
N ASN A 243 -9.58 31.72 6.50
CA ASN A 243 -10.99 32.14 6.58
C ASN A 243 -11.88 31.12 7.27
N GLU A 244 -13.02 31.61 7.76
CA GLU A 244 -14.02 30.83 8.47
C GLU A 244 -14.65 29.70 7.64
N PRO A 245 -14.98 29.87 6.33
CA PRO A 245 -15.49 28.76 5.53
C PRO A 245 -14.51 27.58 5.44
N LEU A 246 -13.20 27.83 5.32
CA LEU A 246 -12.20 26.78 5.31
C LEU A 246 -12.06 26.13 6.69
N ALA A 247 -12.21 26.90 7.78
CA ALA A 247 -12.22 26.36 9.13
C ALA A 247 -13.38 25.37 9.34
N VAL A 248 -14.60 25.78 8.94
CA VAL A 248 -15.79 24.92 8.99
C VAL A 248 -15.62 23.67 8.14
N TYR A 249 -15.08 23.81 6.92
CA TYR A 249 -14.77 22.67 6.06
C TYR A 249 -13.78 21.69 6.72
N LEU A 250 -12.71 22.18 7.33
CA LEU A 250 -11.73 21.34 8.02
C LEU A 250 -12.32 20.64 9.25
N SER A 251 -13.14 21.34 10.04
CA SER A 251 -13.81 20.78 11.22
C SER A 251 -14.86 19.70 10.89
N ASN A 252 -15.41 19.71 9.67
CA ASN A 252 -16.37 18.68 9.24
C ASN A 252 -15.69 17.40 8.73
N ILE A 253 -14.39 17.47 8.39
CA ILE A 253 -13.63 16.35 7.80
C ILE A 253 -12.78 15.62 8.84
N LEU A 254 -12.33 16.32 9.89
CA LEU A 254 -11.48 15.81 10.97
C LEU A 254 -12.31 15.48 12.20
#